data_AF-A0A7S1WRC3-F1
#
_entry.id   AF-A0A7S1WRC3-F1
#
_cell.length_a   1.000
_cell.length_b   1.000
_cell.length_c   1.000
_cell.angle_alpha   90.00
_cell.angle_beta   90.00
_cell.angle_gamma   90.00
#
_symmetry.space_group_name_H-M   'P 1'
#
loop_
_entity.id
_entity.type
_entity.pdbx_description
1 polymer ?
#
loop_
_entity_poly.entity_id
_entity_poly.type
_entity_poly.pdbx_seq_one_letter_code
_entity_poly.pdbx_strand_id
1 'polypeptide(L)'
;EKEKEKEEAETVELDAEDLKEVFASLCVDGESTLSLETFKQIVPQHMYVVKQTALTDNLCIKESKTTRRLELDEVVRVVKGPVKEAATGVMRHSVQCVKDGVVGWVSAVGNAGTVFLKEGGSTYKVVKETILTPGLEIDGETEAQPTKLKVGDVVEVRQWPEKEAKSGLLRMKVCRKSDNAIGWVTMTGNAGTVYLKVSA
;
A
#
# COMPACT_ATOMS: atom_id res chain seq x y z
N GLU A 1 -2.30 -24.97 -16.26
CA GLU A 1 -1.70 -24.43 -15.02
C GLU A 1 -0.50 -23.58 -15.39
N LYS A 2 -0.38 -22.35 -14.89
CA LYS A 2 0.85 -21.57 -15.00
C LYS A 2 1.44 -21.49 -13.59
N GLU A 3 2.59 -22.13 -13.41
CA GLU A 3 3.43 -22.00 -12.22
C GLU A 3 3.73 -20.52 -11.99
N LYS A 4 3.43 -20.06 -10.78
CA LYS A 4 3.73 -18.70 -10.34
C LYS A 4 5.13 -18.76 -9.75
N GLU A 5 6.12 -18.35 -10.54
CA GLU A 5 7.48 -18.10 -10.06
C GLU A 5 7.41 -17.24 -8.79
N LYS A 6 7.93 -17.81 -7.71
CA LYS A 6 8.06 -17.13 -6.44
C LYS A 6 9.31 -16.28 -6.58
N GLU A 7 9.12 -14.99 -6.85
CA GLU A 7 10.20 -14.00 -6.85
C GLU A 7 10.85 -14.06 -5.45
N GLU A 8 12.03 -14.70 -5.37
CA GLU A 8 12.81 -14.73 -4.14
C GLU A 8 13.28 -13.31 -3.88
N ALA A 9 12.89 -12.76 -2.73
CA ALA A 9 13.34 -11.45 -2.31
C ALA A 9 14.88 -11.48 -2.21
N GLU A 10 15.54 -10.65 -3.01
CA GLU A 10 16.99 -10.49 -2.99
C GLU A 10 17.40 -9.99 -1.59
N THR A 11 18.14 -10.82 -0.86
CA THR A 11 18.74 -10.41 0.41
C THR A 11 20.01 -9.62 0.11
N VAL A 12 19.94 -8.30 0.25
CA VAL A 12 21.11 -7.42 0.19
C VAL A 12 21.73 -7.36 1.59
N GLU A 13 22.95 -7.86 1.74
CA GLU A 13 23.74 -7.68 2.96
C GLU A 13 24.51 -6.36 2.85
N LEU A 14 24.26 -5.44 3.79
CA LEU A 14 24.96 -4.16 3.90
C LEU A 14 25.98 -4.24 5.03
N ASP A 15 27.16 -3.66 4.82
CA ASP A 15 28.17 -3.58 5.87
C ASP A 15 27.85 -2.47 6.90
N ALA A 16 28.69 -2.37 7.93
CA ALA A 16 28.46 -1.43 9.02
C ALA A 16 28.62 0.05 8.62
N GLU A 17 29.34 0.34 7.53
CA GLU A 17 29.51 1.70 7.01
C GLU A 17 28.29 2.08 6.17
N ASP A 18 27.86 1.20 5.27
CA ASP A 18 26.64 1.36 4.47
C ASP A 18 25.39 1.51 5.37
N LEU A 19 25.28 0.70 6.43
CA LEU A 19 24.17 0.80 7.37
C LEU A 19 24.14 2.15 8.12
N LYS A 20 25.31 2.73 8.40
CA LYS A 20 25.38 4.07 9.00
C LYS A 20 24.89 5.13 8.03
N GLU A 21 25.26 5.02 6.75
CA GLU A 21 24.81 5.95 5.72
C GLU A 21 23.29 5.84 5.48
N VAL A 22 22.75 4.61 5.42
CA VAL A 22 21.31 4.39 5.33
C VAL A 22 20.61 5.01 6.54
N PHE A 23 21.07 4.73 7.77
CA PHE A 23 20.47 5.32 8.97
C PHE A 23 20.55 6.86 8.97
N ALA A 24 21.69 7.43 8.56
CA ALA A 24 21.85 8.87 8.43
C ALA A 24 20.88 9.47 7.40
N SER A 25 20.67 8.81 6.26
CA SER A 25 19.71 9.24 5.23
C SER A 25 18.25 9.21 5.69
N LEU A 26 17.96 8.41 6.71
CA LEU A 26 16.63 8.31 7.32
C LEU A 26 16.39 9.40 8.39
N CYS A 27 17.46 10.02 8.89
CA CYS A 27 17.37 11.12 9.84
C CYS A 27 17.03 12.44 9.13
N VAL A 28 16.42 13.38 9.85
CA VAL A 28 16.21 14.75 9.36
C VAL A 28 17.57 15.44 9.21
N ASP A 29 17.75 16.28 8.20
CA ASP A 29 19.01 17.00 7.93
C ASP A 29 19.57 17.65 9.20
N GLY A 30 20.78 17.23 9.59
CA GLY A 30 21.48 17.73 10.78
C GLY A 30 21.22 16.97 12.08
N GLU A 31 20.30 16.01 12.08
CA GLU A 31 20.02 15.13 13.22
C GLU A 31 20.79 13.81 13.12
N SER A 32 21.27 13.31 14.25
CA SER A 32 21.91 11.98 14.37
C SER A 32 20.99 10.93 15.00
N THR A 33 19.73 11.30 15.25
CA THR A 33 18.73 10.45 15.89
C THR A 33 17.43 10.46 15.10
N LEU A 34 16.70 9.35 15.22
CA LEU A 34 15.43 9.17 14.55
C LEU A 34 14.29 9.22 15.57
N SER A 35 13.37 10.18 15.42
CA SER A 35 12.21 10.25 16.29
C SER A 35 11.33 9.02 16.11
N LEU A 36 10.59 8.61 17.15
CA LEU A 36 9.63 7.51 17.06
C LEU A 36 8.56 7.76 15.98
N GLU A 37 8.20 9.04 15.77
CA GLU A 37 7.23 9.43 14.75
C GLU A 37 7.80 9.27 13.34
N THR A 38 9.04 9.73 13.11
CA THR A 38 9.78 9.55 11.85
C THR A 38 10.04 8.08 11.55
N PHE A 39 10.44 7.29 12.55
CA PHE A 39 10.61 5.83 12.41
C PHE A 39 9.31 5.14 11.97
N LYS A 40 8.18 5.52 12.57
CA LYS A 40 6.86 5.01 12.17
C LYS A 40 6.44 5.42 10.75
N GLN A 41 7.06 6.45 10.18
CA GLN A 41 6.87 6.90 8.79
C GLN A 41 7.79 6.19 7.80
N ILE A 42 8.96 5.72 8.24
CA ILE A 42 9.92 4.96 7.43
C ILE A 42 9.52 3.48 7.31
N VAL A 43 8.92 2.92 8.38
CA VAL A 43 8.57 1.49 8.48
C VAL A 43 7.05 1.20 8.48
N PRO A 44 6.13 1.98 7.85
CA PRO A 44 4.75 1.55 7.80
C PRO A 44 4.66 0.33 6.86
N GLN A 45 4.61 -0.85 7.48
CA GLN A 45 4.30 -2.09 6.80
C GLN A 45 2.86 -2.00 6.33
N HIS A 46 2.70 -1.65 5.06
CA HIS A 46 1.42 -1.76 4.40
C HIS A 46 1.17 -3.24 4.11
N MET A 47 -0.10 -3.61 4.18
CA MET A 47 -0.57 -4.88 3.68
C MET A 47 -1.75 -4.61 2.76
N TYR A 48 -1.96 -5.49 1.79
CA TYR A 48 -3.13 -5.45 0.93
C TYR A 48 -3.89 -6.76 0.98
N VAL A 49 -5.19 -6.65 0.75
CA VAL A 49 -6.13 -7.76 0.86
C VAL A 49 -6.10 -8.59 -0.42
N VAL A 50 -5.71 -9.86 -0.31
CA VAL A 50 -5.73 -10.83 -1.42
C VAL A 50 -6.98 -11.72 -1.40
N LYS A 51 -7.74 -11.68 -0.31
CA LYS A 51 -9.03 -12.33 -0.16
C LYS A 51 -9.88 -11.58 0.86
N GLN A 52 -11.15 -11.33 0.53
CA GLN A 52 -12.07 -10.59 1.39
C GLN A 52 -12.06 -11.15 2.83
N THR A 53 -11.96 -10.27 3.82
CA THR A 53 -11.84 -10.66 5.23
C THR A 53 -12.53 -9.65 6.15
N ALA A 54 -12.82 -10.06 7.38
CA ALA A 54 -13.44 -9.20 8.38
C ALA A 54 -12.37 -8.39 9.14
N LEU A 55 -12.62 -7.09 9.28
CA LEU A 55 -11.98 -6.25 10.27
C LEU A 55 -12.83 -6.32 11.54
N THR A 56 -12.21 -6.54 12.70
CA THR A 56 -12.92 -6.62 13.98
C THR A 56 -12.46 -5.54 14.95
N ASP A 57 -13.24 -5.25 15.98
CA ASP A 57 -12.93 -4.22 16.98
C ASP A 57 -11.90 -4.68 18.04
N ASN A 58 -11.69 -5.99 18.21
CA ASN A 58 -10.82 -6.54 19.25
C ASN A 58 -9.89 -7.67 18.74
N LEU A 59 -8.77 -7.89 19.44
CA LEU A 59 -7.81 -8.98 19.24
C LEU A 59 -8.46 -10.35 19.46
N CYS A 60 -9.29 -10.52 20.50
CA CYS A 60 -9.97 -11.79 20.76
C CYS A 60 -11.08 -12.01 19.74
N ILE A 61 -10.94 -13.02 18.87
CA ILE A 61 -11.91 -13.28 17.78
C ILE A 61 -13.31 -13.56 18.34
N LYS A 62 -13.40 -14.34 19.43
CA LYS A 62 -14.68 -14.76 20.04
C LYS A 62 -15.45 -13.61 20.68
N GLU A 63 -14.74 -12.61 21.21
CA GLU A 63 -15.34 -11.46 21.90
C GLU A 63 -15.49 -10.25 20.98
N SER A 64 -14.96 -10.33 19.77
CA SER A 64 -14.95 -9.23 18.81
C SER A 64 -16.21 -9.18 17.95
N LYS A 65 -16.54 -7.97 17.51
CA LYS A 65 -17.55 -7.72 16.48
C LYS A 65 -16.86 -7.32 15.19
N THR A 66 -17.44 -7.72 14.07
CA THR A 66 -17.01 -7.24 12.76
C THR A 66 -17.36 -5.76 12.63
N THR A 67 -16.36 -4.91 12.47
CA THR A 67 -16.54 -3.47 12.21
C THR A 67 -16.85 -3.21 10.75
N ARG A 68 -16.16 -3.93 9.85
CA ARG A 68 -16.41 -3.90 8.39
C ARG A 68 -15.78 -5.11 7.70
N ARG A 69 -16.07 -5.27 6.42
CA ARG A 69 -15.31 -6.16 5.53
C ARG A 69 -14.25 -5.36 4.78
N LEU A 70 -13.07 -5.95 4.65
CA LEU A 70 -12.01 -5.47 3.79
C LEU A 70 -12.15 -6.15 2.43
N GLU A 71 -12.22 -5.36 1.37
CA GLU A 71 -12.41 -5.82 0.00
C GLU A 71 -11.09 -6.18 -0.68
N LEU A 72 -11.15 -6.94 -1.77
CA LEU A 72 -9.97 -7.29 -2.56
C LEU A 72 -9.20 -6.03 -2.98
N ASP A 73 -7.86 -6.10 -2.92
CA ASP A 73 -6.93 -5.01 -3.22
C ASP A 73 -7.03 -3.79 -2.28
N GLU A 74 -7.85 -3.83 -1.21
CA GLU A 74 -7.88 -2.79 -0.19
C GLU A 74 -6.57 -2.81 0.62
N VAL A 75 -6.01 -1.63 0.87
CA VAL A 75 -4.72 -1.44 1.56
C VAL A 75 -4.96 -1.00 3.00
N VAL A 76 -4.20 -1.58 3.91
CA VAL A 76 -4.19 -1.26 5.33
C VAL A 76 -2.76 -0.97 5.79
N ARG A 77 -2.61 -0.05 6.74
CA ARG A 77 -1.35 0.22 7.43
C ARG A 77 -1.33 -0.57 8.73
N VAL A 78 -0.28 -1.35 8.98
CA VAL A 78 -0.10 -2.02 10.27
C VAL A 78 0.21 -0.99 11.35
N VAL A 79 -0.60 -0.98 12.41
CA VAL A 79 -0.44 -0.12 13.59
C VAL A 79 0.25 -0.89 14.72
N LYS A 80 -0.08 -2.18 14.88
CA LYS A 80 0.50 -3.07 15.88
C LYS A 80 0.44 -4.53 15.44
N GLY A 81 1.46 -5.31 15.78
CA GLY A 81 1.49 -6.75 15.56
C GLY A 81 2.64 -7.18 14.65
N PRO A 82 2.75 -8.48 14.31
CA PRO A 82 1.78 -9.54 14.64
C PRO A 82 1.66 -9.82 16.14
N VAL A 83 0.42 -10.05 16.61
CA VAL A 83 0.11 -10.48 17.99
C VAL A 83 -0.65 -11.81 17.93
N LYS A 84 -0.19 -12.80 18.70
CA LYS A 84 -0.85 -14.10 18.79
C LYS A 84 -2.12 -13.99 19.63
N GLU A 85 -3.26 -14.35 19.07
CA GLU A 85 -4.53 -14.46 19.79
C GLU A 85 -4.56 -15.76 20.61
N ALA A 86 -4.88 -15.68 21.90
CA ALA A 86 -4.66 -16.78 22.85
C ALA A 86 -5.55 -18.01 22.61
N ALA A 87 -6.82 -17.81 22.21
CA ALA A 87 -7.79 -18.90 22.09
C ALA A 87 -7.63 -19.72 20.80
N THR A 88 -7.21 -19.10 19.71
CA THR A 88 -7.06 -19.76 18.39
C THR A 88 -5.61 -19.91 17.96
N GLY A 89 -4.68 -19.18 18.58
CA GLY A 89 -3.27 -19.17 18.20
C GLY A 89 -2.96 -18.39 16.91
N VAL A 90 -3.97 -17.76 16.29
CA VAL A 90 -3.83 -17.02 15.03
C VAL A 90 -3.07 -15.71 15.27
N MET A 91 -2.15 -15.37 14.34
CA MET A 91 -1.46 -14.08 14.33
C MET A 91 -2.37 -13.00 13.77
N ARG A 92 -2.62 -11.96 14.56
CA ARG A 92 -3.46 -10.82 14.20
C ARG A 92 -2.68 -9.52 14.22
N HIS A 93 -3.09 -8.60 13.36
CA HIS A 93 -2.53 -7.26 13.26
C HIS A 93 -3.63 -6.27 13.61
N SER A 94 -3.31 -5.28 14.43
CA SER A 94 -4.10 -4.06 14.49
C SER A 94 -3.68 -3.20 13.31
N VAL A 95 -4.64 -2.82 12.48
CA VAL A 95 -4.42 -2.10 11.23
C VAL A 95 -5.32 -0.89 11.14
N GLN A 96 -4.90 0.11 10.39
CA GLN A 96 -5.70 1.25 9.97
C GLN A 96 -5.97 1.14 8.47
N CYS A 97 -7.24 1.16 8.07
CA CYS A 97 -7.63 1.17 6.67
C CYS A 97 -7.19 2.48 5.99
N VAL A 98 -6.50 2.39 4.87
CA VAL A 98 -6.12 3.58 4.09
C VAL A 98 -7.36 4.29 3.53
N LYS A 99 -8.38 3.51 3.16
CA LYS A 99 -9.59 3.99 2.48
C LYS A 99 -10.42 4.96 3.32
N ASP A 100 -10.56 4.70 4.61
CA ASP A 100 -11.50 5.42 5.49
C ASP A 100 -10.96 5.68 6.90
N GLY A 101 -9.71 5.31 7.18
CA GLY A 101 -9.07 5.53 8.47
C GLY A 101 -9.57 4.64 9.61
N VAL A 102 -10.50 3.70 9.35
CA VAL A 102 -11.03 2.81 10.38
C VAL A 102 -9.93 1.91 10.92
N VAL A 103 -9.81 1.86 12.25
CA VAL A 103 -8.85 1.02 12.96
C VAL A 103 -9.54 -0.24 13.47
N GLY A 104 -8.88 -1.39 13.33
CA GLY A 104 -9.37 -2.65 13.87
C GLY A 104 -8.31 -3.75 13.82
N TRP A 105 -8.75 -4.98 14.05
CA TRP A 105 -7.93 -6.18 14.06
C TRP A 105 -8.27 -7.08 12.89
N VAL A 106 -7.24 -7.62 12.24
CA VAL A 106 -7.37 -8.53 11.11
C VAL A 106 -6.35 -9.65 11.19
N SER A 107 -6.69 -10.81 10.66
CA SER A 107 -5.77 -11.95 10.55
C SER A 107 -5.18 -11.97 9.13
N ALA A 108 -3.86 -11.91 9.02
CA ALA A 108 -3.17 -12.03 7.73
C ALA A 108 -3.34 -13.44 7.13
N VAL A 109 -3.28 -14.45 8.00
CA VAL A 109 -3.51 -15.86 7.68
C VAL A 109 -4.53 -16.41 8.67
N GLY A 110 -5.57 -17.08 8.18
CA GLY A 110 -6.59 -17.73 9.02
C GLY A 110 -6.08 -19.03 9.66
N ASN A 111 -6.86 -19.57 10.60
CA ASN A 111 -6.58 -20.85 11.27
C ASN A 111 -6.27 -21.98 10.27
N ALA A 112 -7.06 -22.11 9.21
CA ALA A 112 -6.87 -23.13 8.17
C ALA A 112 -5.78 -22.79 7.12
N GLY A 113 -4.87 -21.84 7.41
CA GLY A 113 -3.78 -21.47 6.50
C GLY A 113 -4.18 -20.59 5.31
N THR A 114 -5.45 -20.19 5.19
CA THR A 114 -5.88 -19.26 4.13
C THR A 114 -5.24 -17.89 4.30
N VAL A 115 -4.53 -17.41 3.28
CA VAL A 115 -3.93 -16.08 3.24
C VAL A 115 -4.99 -15.05 2.84
N PHE A 116 -5.21 -14.03 3.69
CA PHE A 116 -6.14 -12.93 3.46
C PHE A 116 -5.42 -11.62 3.15
N LEU A 117 -4.25 -11.40 3.74
CA LEU A 117 -3.42 -10.22 3.49
C LEU A 117 -2.00 -10.63 3.11
N LYS A 118 -1.37 -9.83 2.26
CA LYS A 118 0.06 -9.89 1.96
C LYS A 118 0.71 -8.55 2.25
N GLU A 119 1.98 -8.59 2.59
CA GLU A 119 2.80 -7.38 2.74
C GLU A 119 2.90 -6.64 1.39
N GLY A 120 2.98 -5.31 1.45
CA GLY A 120 2.99 -4.44 0.28
C GLY A 120 1.72 -3.58 0.18
N GLY A 121 1.37 -3.19 -1.05
CA GLY A 121 0.22 -2.29 -1.28
C GLY A 121 0.60 -0.83 -1.55
N SER A 122 1.88 -0.46 -1.43
CA SER A 122 2.39 0.85 -1.85
C SER A 122 2.89 0.86 -3.31
N THR A 123 2.91 -0.30 -3.98
CA THR A 123 3.33 -0.42 -5.38
C THR A 123 2.18 -0.96 -6.21
N TYR A 124 1.99 -0.38 -7.40
CA TYR A 124 0.93 -0.73 -8.34
C TYR A 124 1.50 -1.01 -9.72
N LYS A 125 0.95 -2.01 -10.39
CA LYS A 125 1.23 -2.31 -11.80
C LYS A 125 0.12 -1.74 -12.67
N VAL A 126 0.52 -1.07 -13.74
CA VAL A 126 -0.38 -0.56 -14.77
C VAL A 126 -0.89 -1.76 -15.59
N VAL A 127 -2.21 -1.99 -15.56
CA VAL A 127 -2.86 -3.10 -16.27
C VAL A 127 -3.60 -2.65 -17.52
N LYS A 128 -3.80 -1.34 -17.68
CA LYS A 128 -4.33 -0.71 -18.89
C LYS A 128 -3.64 0.63 -19.07
N GLU A 129 -3.31 0.99 -20.32
CA GLU A 129 -2.65 2.26 -20.62
C GLU A 129 -3.43 3.45 -20.04
N THR A 130 -2.68 4.38 -19.45
CA THR A 130 -3.21 5.56 -18.76
C THR A 130 -2.18 6.69 -18.81
N ILE A 131 -2.50 7.83 -18.20
CA ILE A 131 -1.65 9.02 -18.21
C ILE A 131 -1.32 9.46 -16.77
N LEU A 132 -0.09 9.94 -16.58
CA LEU A 132 0.29 10.77 -15.46
C LEU A 132 -0.01 12.22 -15.83
N THR A 133 -0.85 12.87 -15.02
CA THR A 133 -1.07 14.31 -15.11
C THR A 133 -0.26 15.02 -14.02
N PRO A 134 0.15 16.27 -14.24
CA PRO A 134 0.91 17.02 -13.23
C PRO A 134 0.07 17.35 -11.98
N GLY A 135 -1.24 17.54 -12.14
CA GLY A 135 -2.17 17.87 -11.06
C GLY A 135 -3.25 16.83 -10.81
N LEU A 136 -3.93 16.97 -9.67
CA LEU A 136 -5.09 16.15 -9.29
C LEU A 136 -6.26 16.37 -10.26
N GLU A 137 -6.41 17.54 -10.86
CA GLU A 137 -7.44 17.78 -11.88
C GLU A 137 -6.99 17.22 -13.24
N ILE A 138 -7.91 16.59 -13.99
CA ILE A 138 -7.60 16.01 -15.31
C ILE A 138 -7.50 17.12 -16.37
N ASP A 139 -8.34 18.14 -16.25
CA ASP A 139 -8.48 19.24 -17.22
C ASP A 139 -7.64 20.47 -16.84
N GLY A 140 -6.58 20.29 -16.05
CA GLY A 140 -5.66 21.37 -15.74
C GLY A 140 -4.99 21.86 -17.03
N GLU A 141 -5.13 23.15 -17.34
CA GLU A 141 -4.38 23.78 -18.43
C GLU A 141 -2.89 23.70 -18.10
N THR A 142 -2.20 22.73 -18.69
CA THR A 142 -0.75 22.64 -18.61
C THR A 142 -0.18 22.47 -20.01
N GLU A 143 0.79 23.32 -20.36
CA GLU A 143 1.56 23.23 -21.62
C GLU A 143 2.42 21.96 -21.70
N ALA A 144 2.58 21.23 -20.58
CA ALA A 144 3.32 19.98 -20.51
C ALA A 144 2.54 18.82 -21.14
N GLN A 145 3.20 18.07 -22.03
CA GLN A 145 2.62 16.87 -22.61
C GLN A 145 2.35 15.81 -21.52
N PRO A 146 1.19 15.14 -21.54
CA PRO A 146 0.87 14.10 -20.56
C PRO A 146 1.83 12.91 -20.70
N THR A 147 2.48 12.52 -19.60
CA THR A 147 3.37 11.35 -19.57
C THR A 147 2.53 10.08 -19.61
N LYS A 148 2.68 9.26 -20.66
CA LYS A 148 1.96 7.99 -20.79
C LYS A 148 2.57 6.91 -19.91
N LEU A 149 1.68 6.15 -19.27
CA LEU A 149 1.99 4.90 -18.57
C LEU A 149 1.56 3.71 -19.43
N LYS A 150 2.50 2.81 -19.68
CA LYS A 150 2.26 1.59 -20.47
C LYS A 150 1.85 0.44 -19.57
N VAL A 151 1.15 -0.54 -20.15
CA VAL A 151 0.87 -1.80 -19.44
C VAL A 151 2.18 -2.44 -19.00
N GLY A 152 2.26 -2.81 -17.72
CA GLY A 152 3.46 -3.35 -17.10
C GLY A 152 4.31 -2.31 -16.36
N ASP A 153 4.12 -1.01 -16.59
CA ASP A 153 4.79 0.03 -15.80
C ASP A 153 4.46 -0.16 -14.32
N VAL A 154 5.48 -0.01 -13.48
CA VAL A 154 5.37 -0.10 -12.02
C VAL A 154 5.47 1.29 -11.43
N VAL A 155 4.49 1.65 -10.60
CA VAL A 155 4.41 2.94 -9.94
C VAL A 155 4.30 2.76 -8.44
N GLU A 156 4.94 3.64 -7.69
CA GLU A 156 4.94 3.66 -6.23
C GLU A 156 4.10 4.83 -5.72
N VAL A 157 3.29 4.60 -4.69
CA VAL A 157 2.41 5.60 -4.10
C VAL A 157 3.22 6.70 -3.42
N ARG A 158 2.96 7.95 -3.80
CA ARG A 158 3.45 9.16 -3.11
C ARG A 158 2.36 9.85 -2.29
N GLN A 159 1.11 9.76 -2.76
CA GLN A 159 -0.07 10.19 -2.03
C GLN A 159 -1.18 9.18 -2.26
N TRP A 160 -1.80 8.72 -1.16
CA TRP A 160 -2.89 7.76 -1.21
C TRP A 160 -4.10 8.29 -1.99
N PRO A 161 -4.97 7.40 -2.49
CA PRO A 161 -6.03 7.77 -3.40
C PRO A 161 -6.98 8.81 -2.80
N GLU A 162 -7.22 9.86 -3.59
CA GLU A 162 -8.11 10.97 -3.27
C GLU A 162 -9.17 11.09 -4.36
N LYS A 163 -10.40 11.44 -3.97
CA LYS A 163 -11.49 11.66 -4.91
C LYS A 163 -11.36 13.06 -5.51
N GLU A 164 -11.16 13.13 -6.81
CA GLU A 164 -11.13 14.40 -7.54
C GLU A 164 -12.56 14.98 -7.63
N ALA A 165 -12.72 16.25 -7.27
CA ALA A 165 -14.03 16.84 -7.00
C ALA A 165 -14.90 17.00 -8.27
N LYS A 166 -14.32 17.29 -9.43
CA LYS A 166 -15.04 17.57 -10.68
C LYS A 166 -15.51 16.29 -11.39
N SER A 167 -14.61 15.33 -11.59
CA SER A 167 -14.89 14.06 -12.27
C SER A 167 -15.41 12.97 -11.33
N GLY A 168 -15.19 13.12 -10.02
CA GLY A 168 -15.49 12.09 -9.03
C GLY A 168 -14.58 10.86 -9.09
N LEU A 169 -13.54 10.90 -9.93
CA LEU A 169 -12.60 9.79 -10.11
C LEU A 169 -11.66 9.68 -8.91
N LEU A 170 -11.28 8.44 -8.58
CA LEU A 170 -10.30 8.16 -7.55
C LEU A 170 -8.89 8.23 -8.17
N ARG A 171 -8.12 9.23 -7.76
CA ARG A 171 -6.80 9.54 -8.31
C ARG A 171 -5.72 9.38 -7.25
N MET A 172 -4.55 8.93 -7.66
CA MET A 172 -3.43 8.63 -6.78
C MET A 172 -2.19 9.33 -7.29
N LYS A 173 -1.45 10.01 -6.41
CA LYS A 173 -0.15 10.57 -6.79
C LYS A 173 0.89 9.47 -6.68
N VAL A 174 1.61 9.23 -7.76
CA VAL A 174 2.55 8.12 -7.87
C VAL A 174 3.87 8.58 -8.47
N CYS A 175 4.90 7.77 -8.26
CA CYS A 175 6.22 7.88 -8.87
C CYS A 175 6.47 6.62 -9.70
N ARG A 176 6.70 6.75 -11.00
CA ARG A 176 7.06 5.60 -11.84
C ARG A 176 8.46 5.13 -11.46
N LYS A 177 8.63 3.83 -11.24
CA LYS A 177 9.92 3.26 -10.78
C LYS A 177 11.03 3.28 -11.83
N SER A 178 10.70 3.25 -13.12
CA SER A 178 11.71 3.16 -14.18
C SER A 178 12.49 4.46 -14.43
N ASP A 179 11.88 5.62 -14.18
CA ASP A 179 12.46 6.92 -14.49
C ASP A 179 12.13 8.03 -13.47
N ASN A 180 11.55 7.66 -12.33
CA ASN A 180 11.13 8.57 -11.27
C ASN A 180 10.14 9.66 -11.70
N ALA A 181 9.40 9.47 -12.80
CA ALA A 181 8.36 10.41 -13.21
C ALA A 181 7.24 10.48 -12.15
N ILE A 182 6.97 11.67 -11.63
CA ILE A 182 5.93 11.90 -10.60
C ILE A 182 4.70 12.54 -11.24
N GLY A 183 3.53 12.03 -10.89
CA GLY A 183 2.26 12.62 -11.32
C GLY A 183 1.05 11.93 -10.71
N TRP A 184 -0.13 12.37 -11.13
CA TRP A 184 -1.41 11.82 -10.72
C TRP A 184 -1.94 10.86 -11.76
N VAL A 185 -2.42 9.70 -11.32
CA VAL A 185 -2.99 8.66 -12.17
C VAL A 185 -4.38 8.27 -11.67
N THR A 186 -5.29 7.96 -12.59
CA THR A 186 -6.62 7.44 -12.26
C THR A 186 -6.56 5.94 -12.01
N MET A 187 -7.04 5.48 -10.85
CA MET A 187 -7.04 4.05 -10.50
C MET A 187 -8.11 3.27 -11.24
N THR A 188 -9.34 3.78 -11.17
CA THR A 188 -10.53 3.18 -11.78
C THR A 188 -11.32 4.27 -12.49
N GLY A 189 -11.61 4.07 -13.77
CA GLY A 189 -12.44 4.98 -14.56
C GLY A 189 -13.91 4.91 -14.15
N ASN A 190 -14.66 5.92 -14.57
CA ASN A 190 -16.11 6.06 -14.39
C ASN A 190 -16.93 4.86 -14.93
N ALA A 191 -16.46 4.17 -15.97
CA ALA A 191 -17.06 2.94 -16.48
C ALA A 191 -16.61 1.66 -15.72
N GLY A 192 -15.96 1.78 -14.56
CA GLY A 192 -15.42 0.65 -13.79
C GLY A 192 -14.13 0.04 -14.37
N THR A 193 -13.54 0.66 -15.39
CA THR A 193 -12.27 0.20 -15.97
C THR A 193 -11.14 0.38 -14.95
N VAL A 194 -10.48 -0.71 -14.57
CA VAL A 194 -9.32 -0.69 -13.67
C VAL A 194 -8.04 -0.45 -14.48
N TYR A 195 -7.28 0.59 -14.15
CA TYR A 195 -6.01 0.93 -14.80
C TYR A 195 -4.80 0.48 -13.98
N LEU A 196 -4.94 0.42 -12.65
CA LEU A 196 -3.87 0.00 -11.74
C LEU A 196 -4.35 -1.14 -10.85
N LYS A 197 -3.49 -2.13 -10.64
CA LYS A 197 -3.67 -3.18 -9.63
C LYS A 197 -2.51 -3.17 -8.67
N VAL A 198 -2.79 -3.47 -7.40
CA VAL A 198 -1.74 -3.64 -6.41
C VAL A 198 -0.76 -4.70 -6.91
N SER A 199 0.54 -4.37 -6.89
CA SER A 199 1.61 -5.33 -7.09
C SER A 199 2.15 -5.73 -5.72
N ALA A 200 2.43 -7.02 -5.56
CA ALA A 200 3.41 -7.47 -4.58
C ALA A 200 4.76 -6.82 -4.92
#